data_AF-A0A7T1I9Y5-F1
#
_entry.id   AF-A0A7T1I9Y5-F1
#
_cell.length_a   1.000
_cell.length_b   1.000
_cell.length_c   1.000
_cell.angle_alpha   90.00
_cell.angle_beta   90.00
_cell.angle_gamma   90.00
#
_symmetry.space_group_name_H-M   'P 1'
#
loop_
_entity.id
_entity.type
_entity.pdbx_description
1 polymer ?
#
loop_
_entity_poly.entity_id
_entity_poly.type
_entity_poly.pdbx_seq_one_letter_code
_entity_poly.pdbx_strand_id
1 'polypeptide(L)'
;MAAQGQEPKFEIGLLLKAAAMAGIAVRDIPSSVNPWTWDDQRARSWQSALRQLSPVLAQDAEIHWGSAISLELAAAMEGATPWTGDLQAELAIKRPHNHAERMQAEMDSALEAMAANHEAERAARAARTPSPAEMQRQISLSRDLAYRGLQQ
;
A
#
# COMPACT_ATOMS: atom_id res chain seq x y z
N MET A 1 -11.42 9.80 -15.81
CA MET A 1 -12.75 9.20 -16.07
C MET A 1 -12.50 7.74 -16.41
N ALA A 2 -12.68 6.84 -15.45
CA ALA A 2 -12.54 5.40 -15.70
C ALA A 2 -13.64 4.98 -16.67
N ALA A 3 -13.27 4.33 -17.76
CA ALA A 3 -14.24 3.64 -18.59
C ALA A 3 -14.97 2.66 -17.67
N GLN A 4 -16.27 2.87 -17.44
CA GLN A 4 -17.16 1.83 -16.95
C GLN A 4 -17.28 0.79 -18.07
N GLY A 5 -16.18 0.05 -18.29
CA GLY A 5 -16.13 -1.08 -19.20
C GLY A 5 -17.00 -2.16 -18.61
N GLN A 6 -17.96 -2.61 -19.40
CA GLN A 6 -18.85 -3.72 -19.07
C GLN A 6 -18.03 -4.90 -18.52
N GLU A 7 -18.46 -5.49 -17.40
CA GLU A 7 -17.77 -6.62 -16.79
C GLU A 7 -17.54 -7.73 -17.83
N PRO A 8 -16.30 -8.18 -18.06
CA PRO A 8 -16.00 -9.21 -19.06
C PRO A 8 -16.79 -10.48 -18.77
N LYS A 9 -17.64 -10.89 -19.71
CA LYS A 9 -18.47 -12.10 -19.56
C LYS A 9 -17.72 -13.31 -20.10
N PHE A 10 -17.48 -14.27 -19.22
CA PHE A 10 -16.90 -15.54 -19.61
C PHE A 10 -18.02 -16.55 -19.89
N GLU A 11 -18.09 -17.01 -21.13
CA GLU A 11 -18.91 -18.15 -21.52
C GLU A 11 -18.49 -19.39 -20.72
N ILE A 12 -19.46 -20.12 -20.15
CA ILE A 12 -19.20 -21.33 -19.36
C ILE A 12 -18.39 -22.35 -20.17
N GLY A 13 -18.67 -22.50 -21.46
CA GLY A 13 -17.91 -23.40 -22.34
C GLY A 13 -16.44 -23.02 -22.49
N LEU A 14 -16.11 -21.72 -22.46
CA LEU A 14 -14.74 -21.23 -22.51
C LEU A 14 -14.02 -21.48 -21.18
N LEU A 15 -14.70 -21.21 -20.06
CA LEU A 15 -14.20 -21.48 -18.71
C LEU A 15 -13.84 -22.96 -18.54
N LEU A 16 -14.73 -23.87 -18.95
CA LEU A 16 -14.50 -25.32 -18.87
C LEU A 16 -13.31 -25.77 -19.73
N LYS A 17 -13.16 -25.24 -20.94
CA LYS A 17 -12.01 -25.55 -21.81
C LYS A 17 -10.70 -25.07 -21.20
N ALA A 18 -10.68 -23.85 -20.67
CA ALA A 18 -9.51 -23.28 -20.04
C ALA A 18 -9.13 -24.06 -18.75
N ALA A 19 -10.12 -24.52 -17.97
CA ALA A 19 -9.88 -25.36 -16.81
C ALA A 19 -9.31 -26.73 -17.19
N ALA A 20 -9.84 -27.36 -18.25
CA ALA A 20 -9.33 -28.63 -18.76
C ALA A 20 -7.86 -28.51 -19.22
N MET A 21 -7.50 -27.43 -19.92
CA MET A 21 -6.12 -27.13 -20.30
C MET A 21 -5.21 -26.88 -19.09
N ALA A 22 -5.75 -26.29 -18.03
CA ALA A 22 -5.04 -26.07 -16.77
C ALA A 22 -4.93 -27.33 -15.89
N GLY A 23 -5.48 -28.47 -16.31
CA GLY A 23 -5.50 -29.70 -15.52
C GLY A 23 -6.42 -29.64 -14.29
N ILE A 24 -7.38 -28.71 -14.28
CA ILE A 24 -8.33 -28.51 -13.17
C ILE A 24 -9.58 -29.32 -13.45
N ALA A 25 -10.01 -30.15 -12.49
CA ALA A 25 -11.24 -30.92 -12.64
C ALA A 25 -12.46 -29.99 -12.56
N VAL A 26 -13.48 -30.27 -13.37
CA VAL A 26 -14.70 -29.42 -13.46
C VAL A 26 -15.41 -29.25 -12.10
N ARG A 27 -15.36 -30.27 -11.24
CA ARG A 27 -15.92 -30.21 -9.88
C ARG A 27 -15.20 -29.23 -8.95
N ASP A 28 -13.95 -28.90 -9.27
CA ASP A 28 -13.11 -28.00 -8.48
C ASP A 28 -13.24 -26.55 -8.98
N ILE A 29 -14.06 -26.32 -10.02
CA ILE A 29 -14.39 -25.00 -10.55
C ILE A 29 -15.54 -24.43 -9.71
N PRO A 30 -15.33 -23.32 -8.98
CA PRO A 30 -16.42 -22.65 -8.29
C PRO A 30 -17.41 -22.10 -9.31
N SER A 31 -18.70 -22.38 -9.14
CA SER A 31 -19.76 -22.08 -10.11
C SER A 31 -20.00 -20.58 -10.36
N SER A 32 -19.41 -19.70 -9.56
CA SER A 32 -19.63 -18.25 -9.60
C SER A 32 -18.34 -17.43 -9.65
N VAL A 33 -17.17 -18.06 -9.80
CA VAL A 33 -15.89 -17.35 -9.61
C VAL A 33 -15.15 -17.25 -10.92
N ASN A 34 -14.88 -16.00 -11.31
CA ASN A 34 -14.02 -15.68 -12.44
C ASN A 34 -12.55 -15.96 -12.04
N PRO A 35 -11.75 -16.61 -12.91
CA PRO A 35 -10.33 -16.83 -12.62
C PRO A 35 -9.53 -15.55 -12.31
N TRP A 36 -9.95 -14.37 -12.75
CA TRP A 36 -9.32 -13.09 -12.38
C TRP A 36 -9.68 -12.57 -10.98
N THR A 37 -10.70 -13.14 -10.34
CA THR A 37 -11.14 -12.80 -8.98
C THR A 37 -10.86 -13.93 -7.99
N TRP A 38 -10.07 -14.92 -8.38
CA TRP A 38 -9.82 -16.10 -7.56
C TRP A 38 -8.42 -16.04 -6.94
N ASP A 39 -8.35 -16.13 -5.61
CA ASP A 39 -7.12 -16.02 -4.83
C ASP A 39 -6.26 -17.31 -4.81
N ASP A 40 -6.74 -18.40 -5.43
CA ASP A 40 -6.05 -19.68 -5.47
C ASP A 40 -4.92 -19.69 -6.54
N GLN A 41 -3.81 -20.37 -6.26
CA GLN A 41 -2.73 -20.62 -7.23
C GLN A 41 -3.21 -21.28 -8.53
N ARG A 42 -4.30 -22.06 -8.46
CA ARG A 42 -4.98 -22.66 -9.63
C ARG A 42 -5.51 -21.62 -10.61
N ALA A 43 -5.85 -20.42 -10.13
CA ALA A 43 -6.31 -19.31 -10.95
C ALA A 43 -5.26 -18.93 -12.00
N ARG A 44 -3.97 -19.04 -11.71
CA ARG A 44 -2.88 -18.69 -12.65
C ARG A 44 -2.83 -19.63 -13.84
N SER A 45 -2.91 -20.94 -13.58
CA SER A 45 -2.94 -21.97 -14.62
C SER A 45 -4.14 -21.74 -15.53
N TRP A 46 -5.27 -21.36 -14.92
CA TRP A 46 -6.50 -21.10 -15.64
C TRP A 46 -6.45 -19.81 -16.48
N GLN A 47 -5.96 -18.70 -15.92
CA GLN A 47 -5.72 -17.45 -16.63
C GLN A 47 -4.76 -17.64 -17.81
N SER A 48 -3.70 -18.45 -17.63
CA SER A 48 -2.77 -18.79 -18.71
C SER A 48 -3.45 -19.56 -19.84
N ALA A 49 -4.28 -20.55 -19.51
CA ALA A 49 -5.09 -21.27 -20.49
C ALA A 49 -6.10 -20.34 -21.21
N LEU A 50 -6.70 -19.39 -20.49
CA LEU A 50 -7.61 -18.40 -21.06
C LEU A 50 -6.90 -17.42 -22.01
N ARG A 51 -5.66 -16.99 -21.70
CA ARG A 51 -4.84 -16.20 -22.64
C ARG A 51 -4.55 -16.96 -23.94
N GLN A 52 -4.40 -18.28 -23.87
CA GLN A 52 -4.19 -19.10 -25.07
C GLN A 52 -5.47 -19.27 -25.89
N LEU A 53 -6.63 -19.42 -25.23
CA LEU A 53 -7.92 -19.67 -25.89
C LEU A 53 -8.60 -18.40 -26.41
N SER A 54 -8.54 -17.30 -25.65
CA SER A 54 -9.13 -16.02 -26.00
C SER A 54 -8.28 -14.86 -25.47
N PRO A 55 -7.25 -14.45 -26.23
CA PRO A 55 -6.35 -13.36 -25.83
C PRO A 55 -7.09 -12.04 -25.60
N VAL A 56 -8.11 -11.73 -26.42
CA VAL A 56 -8.88 -10.49 -26.33
C VAL A 56 -9.69 -10.44 -25.04
N LEU A 57 -10.40 -11.53 -24.70
CA LEU A 57 -11.16 -11.60 -23.45
C LEU A 57 -10.26 -11.57 -22.22
N ALA A 58 -9.10 -12.24 -22.30
CA ALA A 58 -8.09 -12.16 -21.25
C ALA A 58 -7.57 -10.72 -21.09
N GLN A 59 -7.34 -10.00 -22.19
CA GLN A 59 -6.93 -8.60 -22.15
C GLN A 59 -8.02 -7.70 -21.56
N ASP A 60 -9.29 -7.89 -21.91
CA ASP A 60 -10.41 -7.15 -21.33
C ASP A 60 -10.54 -7.43 -19.82
N ALA A 61 -10.34 -8.69 -19.42
CA ALA A 61 -10.27 -9.10 -18.02
C ALA A 61 -9.10 -8.47 -17.26
N GLU A 62 -7.94 -8.36 -17.91
CA GLU A 62 -6.78 -7.67 -17.36
C GLU A 62 -6.93 -6.15 -17.35
N ILE A 63 -7.78 -5.56 -18.18
CA ILE A 63 -8.11 -4.14 -18.10
C ILE A 63 -9.10 -3.90 -16.96
N HIS A 64 -10.06 -4.81 -16.76
CA HIS A 64 -11.13 -4.65 -15.77
C HIS A 64 -10.70 -5.03 -14.35
N TRP A 65 -10.07 -6.20 -14.17
CA TRP A 65 -9.59 -6.69 -12.87
C TRP A 65 -8.07 -6.56 -12.69
N GLY A 66 -7.34 -6.24 -13.78
CA GLY A 66 -5.89 -6.13 -13.79
C GLY A 66 -5.14 -7.44 -14.12
N SER A 67 -3.88 -7.37 -14.55
CA SER A 67 -3.03 -8.55 -14.83
C SER A 67 -2.73 -9.43 -13.61
N ALA A 68 -2.36 -10.70 -13.82
CA ALA A 68 -2.08 -11.60 -12.71
C ALA A 68 -0.86 -11.13 -11.89
N ILE A 69 -1.04 -10.86 -10.60
CA ILE A 69 0.05 -10.54 -9.66
C ILE A 69 0.84 -11.82 -9.29
N SER A 70 2.09 -11.72 -8.85
CA SER A 70 2.89 -12.86 -8.36
C SER A 70 2.32 -13.43 -7.06
N LEU A 71 2.66 -14.67 -6.70
CA LEU A 71 2.16 -15.28 -5.46
C LEU A 71 2.70 -14.53 -4.26
N GLU A 72 3.96 -14.10 -4.38
CA GLU A 72 4.63 -13.28 -3.38
C GLU A 72 3.96 -11.92 -3.23
N LEU A 73 3.53 -11.27 -4.33
CA LEU A 73 2.79 -10.01 -4.26
C LEU A 73 1.42 -10.20 -3.60
N ALA A 74 0.70 -11.27 -3.95
CA ALA A 74 -0.58 -11.60 -3.31
C ALA A 74 -0.40 -11.85 -1.80
N ALA A 75 0.55 -12.71 -1.43
CA ALA A 75 0.86 -13.00 -0.03
C ALA A 75 1.32 -11.75 0.74
N ALA A 76 2.06 -10.84 0.10
CA ALA A 76 2.51 -9.60 0.73
C ALA A 76 1.36 -8.59 0.88
N MET A 77 0.37 -8.61 -0.02
CA MET A 77 -0.85 -7.80 0.11
C MET A 77 -1.76 -8.30 1.24
N GLU A 78 -1.75 -9.61 1.51
CA GLU A 78 -2.45 -10.23 2.65
C GLU A 78 -1.66 -10.14 3.97
N GLY A 79 -0.42 -9.65 3.94
CA GLY A 79 0.45 -9.54 5.11
C GLY A 79 1.13 -10.85 5.54
N ALA A 80 1.05 -11.90 4.72
CA ALA A 80 1.67 -13.19 4.97
C ALA A 80 3.19 -13.21 4.68
N THR A 81 3.67 -12.32 3.80
CA THR A 81 5.09 -12.17 3.46
C THR A 81 5.55 -10.72 3.57
N PRO A 82 6.85 -10.47 3.82
CA PRO A 82 7.39 -9.12 3.88
C PRO A 82 7.29 -8.43 2.52
N TRP A 83 6.94 -7.14 2.55
CA TRP A 83 6.89 -6.30 1.37
C TRP A 83 8.30 -5.94 0.88
N THR A 84 8.60 -6.16 -0.40
CA THR A 84 9.92 -5.88 -1.00
C THR A 84 9.80 -4.88 -2.16
N GLY A 85 10.93 -4.28 -2.56
CA GLY A 85 10.98 -3.34 -3.69
C GLY A 85 10.58 -3.96 -5.02
N ASP A 86 10.88 -5.25 -5.24
CA ASP A 86 10.50 -5.97 -6.45
C ASP A 86 8.97 -6.16 -6.54
N LEU A 87 8.32 -6.43 -5.41
CA LEU A 87 6.85 -6.52 -5.31
C LEU A 87 6.18 -5.16 -5.52
N GLN A 88 6.83 -4.08 -5.07
CA GLN A 88 6.35 -2.71 -5.32
C GLN A 88 6.43 -2.36 -6.81
N ALA A 89 7.53 -2.69 -7.48
CA ALA A 89 7.68 -2.51 -8.92
C ALA A 89 6.65 -3.34 -9.70
N GLU A 90 6.41 -4.59 -9.29
CA GLU A 90 5.37 -5.42 -9.87
C GLU A 90 3.97 -4.81 -9.68
N LEU A 91 3.64 -4.33 -8.48
CA LEU A 91 2.37 -3.68 -8.21
C LEU A 91 2.20 -2.41 -9.05
N ALA A 92 3.25 -1.59 -9.20
CA ALA A 92 3.22 -0.39 -10.02
C ALA A 92 2.91 -0.69 -11.50
N ILE A 93 3.48 -1.77 -12.03
CA ILE A 93 3.28 -2.19 -13.42
C ILE A 93 1.90 -2.82 -13.61
N LYS A 94 1.47 -3.69 -12.70
CA LYS A 94 0.29 -4.55 -12.87
C LYS A 94 -1.00 -3.94 -12.29
N ARG A 95 -0.88 -3.05 -11.32
CA ARG A 95 -1.98 -2.37 -10.60
C ARG A 95 -1.58 -0.92 -10.30
N PRO A 96 -1.43 -0.05 -11.32
CA PRO A 96 -0.97 1.33 -11.12
C PRO A 96 -1.88 2.13 -10.19
N HIS A 97 -3.19 1.84 -10.17
CA HIS A 97 -4.13 2.50 -9.26
C HIS A 97 -3.89 2.10 -7.80
N ASN A 98 -3.86 0.80 -7.49
CA ASN A 98 -3.58 0.29 -6.14
C ASN A 98 -2.19 0.74 -5.64
N HIS A 99 -1.21 0.82 -6.55
CA HIS A 99 0.10 1.39 -6.23
C HIS A 99 -0.01 2.86 -5.82
N ALA A 100 -0.75 3.69 -6.57
CA ALA A 100 -0.96 5.09 -6.22
C ALA A 100 -1.69 5.26 -4.88
N GLU A 101 -2.72 4.47 -4.62
CA GLU A 101 -3.43 4.48 -3.32
C GLU A 101 -2.50 4.12 -2.17
N ARG A 102 -1.65 3.09 -2.33
CA ARG A 102 -0.66 2.73 -1.31
C ARG A 102 0.38 3.81 -1.09
N MET A 103 0.92 4.39 -2.16
CA MET A 103 1.87 5.50 -2.05
C MET A 103 1.23 6.67 -1.29
N GLN A 104 -0.05 6.95 -1.55
CA GLN A 104 -0.76 8.00 -0.84
C GLN A 104 -0.95 7.67 0.65
N ALA A 105 -1.34 6.43 0.98
CA ALA A 105 -1.43 5.97 2.37
C ALA A 105 -0.07 6.02 3.11
N GLU A 106 1.02 5.68 2.44
CA GLU A 106 2.38 5.78 2.99
C GLU A 106 2.78 7.26 3.23
N MET A 107 2.42 8.16 2.31
CA MET A 107 2.64 9.60 2.48
C MET A 107 1.82 10.16 3.64
N ASP A 108 0.55 9.79 3.76
CA ASP A 108 -0.33 10.24 4.84
C ASP A 108 0.20 9.77 6.21
N SER A 109 0.61 8.52 6.31
CA SER A 109 1.24 7.99 7.54
C SER A 109 2.54 8.72 7.89
N ALA A 110 3.38 9.03 6.90
CA ALA A 110 4.60 9.79 7.13
C ALA A 110 4.31 11.23 7.61
N LEU A 111 3.28 11.88 7.05
CA LEU A 111 2.85 13.21 7.48
C LEU A 111 2.33 13.20 8.92
N GLU A 112 1.55 12.19 9.31
CA GLU A 112 1.08 12.01 10.69
C GLU A 112 2.26 11.85 11.66
N ALA A 113 3.26 11.02 11.30
CA ALA A 113 4.45 10.85 12.12
C ALA A 113 5.26 12.15 12.28
N MET A 114 5.37 12.96 11.21
CA MET A 114 6.01 14.27 11.29
C MET A 114 5.22 15.25 12.17
N ALA A 115 3.90 15.26 12.07
CA ALA A 115 3.05 16.10 12.92
C ALA A 115 3.21 15.74 14.41
N ALA A 116 3.22 14.44 14.73
CA ALA A 116 3.45 13.94 16.08
C ALA A 116 4.84 14.33 16.61
N ASN A 117 5.88 14.19 15.79
CA ASN A 117 7.24 14.62 16.15
C ASN A 117 7.32 16.13 16.41
N HIS A 118 6.67 16.93 15.57
CA HIS A 118 6.66 18.38 15.74
C HIS A 118 5.92 18.82 17.01
N GLU A 119 4.83 18.15 17.37
CA GLU A 119 4.13 18.38 18.64
C GLU A 119 5.00 18.00 19.84
N ALA A 120 5.69 16.85 19.78
CA ALA A 120 6.66 16.44 20.79
C ALA A 120 7.80 17.46 20.95
N GLU A 121 8.32 18.00 19.84
CA GLU A 121 9.32 19.08 19.88
C GLU A 121 8.79 20.37 20.50
N ARG A 122 7.55 20.77 20.18
CA ARG A 122 6.93 21.94 20.81
C ARG A 122 6.78 21.75 22.32
N ALA A 123 6.32 20.58 22.75
CA ALA A 123 6.20 20.26 24.17
C ALA A 123 7.58 20.28 24.86
N ALA A 124 8.61 19.71 24.22
CA ALA A 124 9.99 19.74 24.73
C ALA A 124 10.56 21.17 24.81
N ARG A 125 10.27 22.03 23.82
CA ARG A 125 10.67 23.45 23.86
C ARG A 125 9.93 24.21 24.95
N ALA A 126 8.62 24.01 25.10
CA ALA A 126 7.83 24.62 26.16
C ALA A 126 8.38 24.24 27.55
N ALA A 127 8.73 22.98 27.76
CA ALA A 127 9.36 22.51 29.00
C ALA A 127 10.76 23.11 29.26
N ARG A 128 11.50 23.49 28.20
CA ARG A 128 12.84 24.09 28.29
C ARG A 128 12.83 25.61 28.30
N THR A 129 11.69 26.25 28.05
CA THR A 129 11.57 27.70 28.01
C THR A 129 11.32 28.19 29.42
N PRO A 130 12.24 28.99 30.02
CA PRO A 130 12.03 29.54 31.35
C PRO A 130 10.80 30.45 31.35
N SER A 131 9.98 30.36 32.39
CA SER A 131 8.87 31.28 32.59
C SER A 131 9.37 32.73 32.78
N PRO A 132 8.54 33.76 32.53
CA PRO A 132 8.94 35.16 32.73
C PRO A 132 9.47 35.45 34.15
N ALA A 133 8.91 34.80 35.17
CA ALA A 133 9.35 34.91 36.55
C ALA A 133 10.74 34.27 36.78
N GLU A 134 11.00 33.11 36.17
CA GLU A 134 12.33 32.47 36.22
C GLU A 134 13.38 33.27 35.46
N MET A 135 13.00 33.86 34.33
CA MET A 135 13.87 34.74 33.55
C MET A 135 14.25 36.00 34.34
N GLN A 136 13.28 36.65 35.03
CA GLN A 136 13.58 37.77 35.93
C GLN A 136 14.47 37.39 37.12
N ARG A 137 14.29 36.19 37.69
CA ARG A 137 15.19 35.66 38.72
C ARG A 137 16.60 35.44 38.19
N GLN A 138 16.75 34.88 36.98
CA GLN A 138 18.06 34.70 36.35
C GLN A 138 18.75 36.04 36.05
N ILE A 139 18.00 37.05 35.58
CA ILE A 139 18.52 38.40 35.30
C ILE A 139 18.97 39.10 36.59
N SER A 140 18.21 38.99 37.67
CA SER A 140 18.61 39.57 38.96
C SER A 140 19.85 38.88 39.55
N LEU A 141 19.90 37.55 39.50
CA LEU A 141 21.07 36.78 39.94
C LEU A 141 22.33 37.10 39.12
N SER A 142 22.22 37.22 37.80
CA SER A 142 23.36 37.56 36.94
C SER A 142 23.84 38.99 37.19
N ARG A 143 22.91 39.92 37.40
CA ARG A 143 23.20 41.31 37.80
C ARG A 143 23.96 41.36 39.12
N ASP A 144 23.50 40.65 40.15
CA ASP A 144 24.13 40.65 41.47
C ASP A 144 25.54 40.02 41.44
N LEU A 145 25.74 38.95 40.66
CA LEU A 145 27.05 38.35 40.44
C LEU A 145 28.01 39.32 39.72
N ALA A 146 27.53 40.07 38.73
CA ALA A 146 28.33 41.06 38.02
C ALA A 146 28.76 42.21 38.94
N TYR A 147 27.87 42.72 39.80
CA TYR A 147 28.22 43.75 40.78
C TYR A 147 29.20 43.26 41.84
N ARG A 148 29.11 41.99 42.29
CA ARG A 148 30.13 41.41 43.19
C ARG A 148 31.49 41.26 42.54
N GLY A 149 31.53 40.92 41.24
CA GLY A 149 32.78 40.81 40.49
C GLY A 149 33.49 42.15 40.26
N LEU A 150 32.75 43.27 40.25
CA LEU A 150 33.31 44.62 40.11
C LEU A 150 33.81 45.23 41.43
N GLN A 151 33.50 44.60 42.58
CA GLN A 151 33.93 45.04 43.91
C GLN A 151 35.20 44.31 44.41
N GLN A 152 35.78 43.43 43.60
CA GLN A 152 37.08 42.81 43.80
C GLN A 152 38.14 43.48 42.93
#